data_AF-A0A166LUE3-F1
#
_entry.id   AF-A0A166LUE3-F1
#
_cell.length_a   1.000
_cell.length_b   1.000
_cell.length_c   1.000
_cell.angle_alpha   90.00
_cell.angle_beta   90.00
_cell.angle_gamma   90.00
#
_symmetry.space_group_name_H-M   'P 1'
#
loop_
_entity.id
_entity.type
_entity.pdbx_description
1 polymer ?
#
loop_
_entity_poly.entity_id
_entity_poly.type
_entity_poly.pdbx_seq_one_letter_code
_entity_poly.pdbx_strand_id
1 'polypeptide(L)'
;MASVVWARSESSEHASRTVPEIIVFSVLMLTYAAIFVYATRCLLRPYARMVGRWLLLSASFLMFASTLGMYAIFLSGQRYTSTSMRIFGEETGVLVAVWSSLFALNIVVGDTILAWRVCVIWKWKRAVKITSGLLLFAVFALWVFAVIIGTTIPSIPPSLVMSVWSTGAIAWRAWQHRRLFSAQVARIRSAGQTFEDIFAALVELGAGYTALWIAYLIASYLASTIAMQWLEIVMAVAVPLYPTLAVALVARHRTPLADQLTSIEALDNSDTDVAFDDKWDDGR
;
A
#
# COMPACT_ATOMS: atom_id res chain seq x y z
N MET A 1 16.52 -27.48 45.03
CA MET A 1 15.45 -28.07 44.20
C MET A 1 14.35 -27.05 43.84
N ALA A 2 13.93 -26.15 44.74
CA ALA A 2 12.91 -25.13 44.42
C ALA A 2 13.28 -24.14 43.29
N SER A 3 14.57 -23.77 43.17
CA SER A 3 15.05 -22.86 42.10
C SER A 3 14.98 -23.47 40.70
N VAL A 4 15.11 -24.80 40.57
CA VAL A 4 15.03 -25.49 39.28
C VAL A 4 13.59 -25.64 38.80
N VAL A 5 12.64 -25.80 39.73
CA VAL A 5 11.20 -25.86 39.41
C VAL A 5 10.69 -24.49 39.00
N TRP A 6 11.13 -23.41 39.67
CA TRP A 6 10.77 -22.04 39.31
C TRP A 6 11.27 -21.64 37.91
N ALA A 7 12.54 -21.95 37.59
CA ALA A 7 13.11 -21.67 36.27
C ALA A 7 12.39 -22.42 35.12
N ARG A 8 11.81 -23.60 35.41
CA ARG A 8 11.05 -24.38 34.43
C ARG A 8 9.65 -23.81 34.17
N SER A 9 9.06 -23.13 35.15
CA SER A 9 7.75 -22.49 35.01
C SER A 9 7.82 -21.28 34.08
N GLU A 10 8.78 -20.38 34.29
CA GLU A 10 8.94 -19.16 33.48
C GLU A 10 9.28 -19.45 32.01
N SER A 11 10.04 -20.51 31.73
CA SER A 11 10.37 -20.87 30.33
C SER A 11 9.14 -21.36 29.55
N SER A 12 8.16 -21.96 30.24
CA SER A 12 6.94 -22.47 29.60
C SER A 12 5.95 -21.36 29.25
N GLU A 13 5.85 -20.32 30.08
CA GLU A 13 4.98 -19.17 29.81
C GLU A 13 5.47 -18.33 28.63
N HIS A 14 6.77 -18.08 28.52
CA HIS A 14 7.33 -17.34 27.39
C HIS A 14 7.18 -18.08 26.06
N ALA A 15 7.38 -19.40 26.05
CA ALA A 15 7.21 -20.20 24.83
C ALA A 15 5.77 -20.18 24.31
N SER A 16 4.76 -20.11 25.20
CA SER A 16 3.35 -20.07 24.78
C SER A 16 2.92 -18.76 24.12
N ARG A 17 3.59 -17.64 24.41
CA ARG A 17 3.22 -16.31 23.89
C ARG A 17 3.76 -16.03 22.49
N THR A 18 4.90 -16.60 22.11
CA THR A 18 5.57 -16.29 20.84
C THR A 18 5.06 -17.09 19.64
N VAL A 19 4.54 -18.30 19.88
CA VAL A 19 3.96 -19.16 18.83
C VAL A 19 2.83 -18.47 18.04
N PRO A 20 1.82 -17.84 18.66
CA PRO A 20 0.75 -17.20 17.91
C PRO A 20 1.23 -16.02 17.07
N GLU A 21 2.24 -15.27 17.53
CA GLU A 21 2.83 -14.15 16.77
C GLU A 21 3.50 -14.62 15.48
N ILE A 22 4.28 -15.70 15.55
CA ILE A 22 4.95 -16.30 14.38
C ILE A 22 3.91 -16.78 13.36
N ILE A 23 2.84 -17.43 13.83
CA ILE A 23 1.76 -17.91 12.95
C ILE A 23 1.11 -16.73 12.24
N VAL A 24 0.73 -15.67 12.97
CA VAL A 24 0.08 -14.49 12.40
C VAL A 24 1.00 -13.80 11.39
N PHE A 25 2.27 -13.57 11.73
CA PHE A 25 3.20 -12.92 10.81
C PHE A 25 3.44 -13.79 9.56
N SER A 26 3.55 -15.11 9.70
CA SER A 26 3.71 -16.03 8.57
C SER A 26 2.51 -15.99 7.61
N VAL A 27 1.28 -15.99 8.16
CA VAL A 27 0.04 -15.91 7.36
C VAL A 27 -0.05 -14.57 6.63
N LEU A 28 0.27 -13.47 7.32
CA LEU A 28 0.30 -12.13 6.71
C LEU A 28 1.35 -12.05 5.59
N MET A 29 2.55 -12.59 5.81
CA MET A 29 3.62 -12.63 4.80
C MET A 29 3.26 -13.47 3.60
N LEU A 30 2.62 -14.63 3.80
CA LEU A 30 2.15 -15.47 2.70
C LEU A 30 1.08 -14.74 1.87
N THR A 31 0.14 -14.09 2.54
CA THR A 31 -0.90 -13.28 1.90
C THR A 31 -0.28 -12.15 1.09
N TYR A 32 0.69 -11.44 1.66
CA TYR A 32 1.40 -10.37 0.98
C TYR A 32 2.20 -10.87 -0.22
N ALA A 33 2.88 -12.01 -0.11
CA ALA A 33 3.59 -12.64 -1.22
C ALA A 33 2.64 -13.01 -2.38
N ALA A 34 1.46 -13.55 -2.09
CA ALA A 34 0.45 -13.86 -3.11
C ALA A 34 -0.03 -12.59 -3.84
N ILE A 35 -0.31 -11.52 -3.09
CA ILE A 35 -0.70 -10.21 -3.66
C ILE A 35 0.45 -9.62 -4.48
N PHE A 36 1.69 -9.70 -4.02
CA PHE A 36 2.86 -9.22 -4.75
C PHE A 36 3.06 -9.95 -6.08
N VAL A 37 2.93 -11.28 -6.10
CA VAL A 37 3.00 -12.08 -7.33
C VAL A 37 1.87 -11.67 -8.29
N TYR A 38 0.65 -11.49 -7.78
CA TYR A 38 -0.47 -11.01 -8.56
C TYR A 38 -0.21 -9.61 -9.16
N ALA A 39 0.24 -8.65 -8.35
CA ALA A 39 0.57 -7.29 -8.78
C ALA A 39 1.66 -7.29 -9.85
N THR A 40 2.72 -8.06 -9.65
CA THR A 40 3.83 -8.22 -10.60
C THR A 40 3.34 -8.79 -11.93
N ARG A 41 2.48 -9.83 -11.92
CA ARG A 41 1.87 -10.37 -13.15
C ARG A 41 1.01 -9.34 -13.89
N CYS A 42 0.23 -8.54 -13.16
CA CYS A 42 -0.54 -7.45 -13.76
C CYS A 42 0.38 -6.39 -14.39
N LEU A 43 1.48 -6.03 -13.74
CA LEU A 43 2.45 -5.06 -14.22
C LEU A 43 3.30 -5.57 -15.39
N LEU A 44 3.55 -6.86 -15.51
CA LEU A 44 4.35 -7.41 -16.60
C LEU A 44 3.60 -7.49 -17.94
N ARG A 45 2.27 -7.34 -17.95
CA ARG A 45 1.49 -7.38 -19.20
C ARG A 45 1.93 -6.27 -20.19
N PRO A 46 2.16 -6.58 -21.48
CA PRO A 46 2.88 -5.72 -22.43
C PRO A 46 2.11 -4.52 -23.01
N TYR A 47 0.93 -4.16 -22.49
CA TYR A 47 0.01 -3.25 -23.21
C TYR A 47 0.10 -1.73 -22.90
N ALA A 48 1.05 -1.24 -22.07
CA ALA A 48 1.09 0.20 -21.72
C ALA A 48 2.49 0.79 -21.44
N ARG A 49 2.60 2.13 -21.55
CA ARG A 49 3.82 2.98 -21.46
C ARG A 49 4.89 2.47 -20.48
N MET A 50 6.09 2.19 -21.01
CA MET A 50 7.21 1.51 -20.34
C MET A 50 7.71 2.16 -19.04
N VAL A 51 7.94 3.48 -19.01
CA VAL A 51 8.75 4.10 -17.94
C VAL A 51 8.06 4.07 -16.56
N GLY A 52 6.77 4.43 -16.49
CA GLY A 52 6.04 4.43 -15.20
C GLY A 52 5.88 3.04 -14.59
N ARG A 53 5.87 2.01 -15.44
CA ARG A 53 5.70 0.61 -15.03
C ARG A 53 6.94 0.07 -14.31
N TRP A 54 8.12 0.35 -14.85
CA TRP A 54 9.39 -0.05 -14.23
C TRP A 54 9.60 0.61 -12.87
N LEU A 55 9.22 1.89 -12.73
CA LEU A 55 9.27 2.58 -11.44
C LEU A 55 8.34 1.93 -10.40
N LEU A 56 7.08 1.62 -10.77
CA LEU A 56 6.13 0.98 -9.86
C LEU A 56 6.53 -0.46 -9.49
N LEU A 57 7.08 -1.20 -10.45
CA LEU A 57 7.55 -2.57 -10.22
C LEU A 57 8.80 -2.58 -9.32
N SER A 58 9.74 -1.67 -9.57
CA SER A 58 10.93 -1.48 -8.73
C SER A 58 10.54 -1.12 -7.29
N ALA A 59 9.64 -0.16 -7.12
CA ALA A 59 9.16 0.23 -5.79
C ALA A 59 8.45 -0.94 -5.08
N SER A 60 7.61 -1.70 -5.78
CA SER A 60 6.92 -2.86 -5.20
C SER A 60 7.89 -3.97 -4.79
N PHE A 61 8.92 -4.23 -5.61
CA PHE A 61 9.96 -5.21 -5.31
C PHE A 61 10.80 -4.78 -4.11
N LEU A 62 11.17 -3.50 -4.04
CA LEU A 62 11.91 -2.93 -2.92
C LEU A 62 11.14 -3.10 -1.61
N MET A 63 9.84 -2.77 -1.61
CA MET A 63 8.97 -2.94 -0.44
C MET A 63 8.78 -4.41 -0.03
N PHE A 64 8.71 -5.31 -1.01
CA PHE A 64 8.61 -6.75 -0.71
C PHE A 64 9.91 -7.28 -0.09
N ALA A 65 11.07 -6.89 -0.65
CA ALA A 65 12.37 -7.31 -0.17
C ALA A 65 12.67 -6.79 1.25
N SER A 66 12.35 -5.53 1.54
CA SER A 66 12.51 -4.95 2.89
C SER A 66 11.63 -5.66 3.92
N THR A 67 10.36 -5.96 3.59
CA THR A 67 9.47 -6.69 4.51
C THR A 67 9.89 -8.13 4.70
N LEU A 68 10.42 -8.79 3.66
CA LEU A 68 11.05 -10.09 3.80
C LEU A 68 12.26 -10.04 4.74
N GLY A 69 13.07 -8.97 4.64
CA GLY A 69 14.18 -8.70 5.55
C GLY A 69 13.71 -8.52 7.00
N MET A 70 12.66 -7.75 7.23
CA MET A 70 12.03 -7.62 8.55
C MET A 70 11.60 -9.00 9.07
N TYR A 71 10.84 -9.76 8.28
CA TYR A 71 10.40 -11.11 8.68
C TYR A 71 11.58 -12.03 9.04
N ALA A 72 12.68 -11.99 8.29
CA ALA A 72 13.89 -12.74 8.60
C ALA A 72 14.53 -12.31 9.94
N ILE A 73 14.59 -11.00 10.22
CA ILE A 73 15.07 -10.46 11.50
C ILE A 73 14.17 -10.96 12.65
N PHE A 74 12.84 -10.90 12.48
CA PHE A 74 11.88 -11.39 13.48
C PHE A 74 12.10 -12.87 13.81
N LEU A 75 12.21 -13.72 12.78
CA LEU A 75 12.49 -15.15 12.98
C LEU A 75 13.85 -15.40 13.63
N SER A 76 14.86 -14.62 13.28
CA SER A 76 16.19 -14.74 13.89
C SER A 76 16.16 -14.37 15.37
N GLY A 77 15.49 -13.27 15.74
CA GLY A 77 15.34 -12.84 17.13
C GLY A 77 14.64 -13.89 18.00
N GLN A 78 13.58 -14.51 17.49
CA GLN A 78 12.86 -15.59 18.20
C GLN A 78 13.75 -16.81 18.48
N ARG A 79 14.66 -17.17 17.56
CA ARG A 79 15.61 -18.27 17.76
C ARG A 79 16.66 -17.94 18.82
N TYR A 80 17.14 -16.70 18.87
CA TYR A 80 18.19 -16.28 19.80
C TYR A 80 17.71 -16.13 21.25
N THR A 81 16.49 -15.60 21.46
CA THR A 81 15.89 -15.47 22.80
C THR A 81 15.77 -16.82 23.52
N SER A 82 15.68 -17.93 22.78
CA SER A 82 15.60 -19.27 23.35
C SER A 82 16.95 -19.84 23.83
N THR A 83 18.09 -19.25 23.44
CA THR A 83 19.39 -19.94 23.55
C THR A 83 20.47 -19.19 24.34
N SER A 84 20.48 -17.85 24.45
CA SER A 84 21.57 -17.15 25.17
C SER A 84 21.26 -15.69 25.53
N MET A 85 21.41 -15.32 26.81
CA MET A 85 20.93 -14.04 27.36
C MET A 85 22.04 -13.00 27.66
N ARG A 86 23.34 -13.25 27.38
CA ARG A 86 24.45 -12.43 27.91
C ARG A 86 25.42 -11.77 26.94
N ILE A 87 25.47 -12.15 25.66
CA ILE A 87 26.38 -11.54 24.66
C ILE A 87 25.63 -10.53 23.74
N PHE A 88 24.30 -10.39 23.91
CA PHE A 88 23.40 -9.80 22.91
C PHE A 88 23.14 -8.29 23.03
N GLY A 89 23.72 -7.58 24.00
CA GLY A 89 23.40 -6.15 24.22
C GLY A 89 23.78 -5.24 23.06
N GLU A 90 24.88 -5.53 22.35
CA GLU A 90 25.37 -4.72 21.24
C GLU A 90 24.75 -5.13 19.89
N GLU A 91 24.60 -6.44 19.64
CA GLU A 91 23.98 -6.94 18.40
C GLU A 91 22.48 -6.65 18.32
N THR A 92 21.78 -6.58 19.46
CA THR A 92 20.35 -6.22 19.50
C THR A 92 20.11 -4.77 19.06
N GLY A 93 21.02 -3.85 19.37
CA GLY A 93 20.92 -2.45 18.92
C GLY A 93 20.97 -2.32 17.40
N VAL A 94 21.88 -3.04 16.75
CA VAL A 94 22.01 -3.04 15.28
C VAL A 94 20.76 -3.63 14.62
N LEU A 95 20.25 -4.76 15.11
CA LEU A 95 19.04 -5.38 14.55
C LEU A 95 17.81 -4.48 14.68
N VAL A 96 17.65 -3.80 15.81
CA VAL A 96 16.56 -2.82 16.02
C VAL A 96 16.70 -1.62 15.07
N ALA A 97 17.92 -1.12 14.87
CA ALA A 97 18.18 -0.03 13.92
C ALA A 97 17.90 -0.45 12.47
N VAL A 98 18.30 -1.66 12.07
CA VAL A 98 18.02 -2.22 10.74
C VAL A 98 16.51 -2.42 10.54
N TRP A 99 15.82 -3.01 11.51
CA TRP A 99 14.36 -3.17 11.49
C TRP A 99 13.66 -1.83 11.30
N SER A 100 14.01 -0.84 12.12
CA SER A 100 13.43 0.51 12.05
C SER A 100 13.70 1.18 10.71
N SER A 101 14.89 0.97 10.13
CA SER A 101 15.26 1.50 8.82
C SER A 101 14.46 0.85 7.68
N LEU A 102 14.27 -0.47 7.73
CA LEU A 102 13.46 -1.19 6.75
C LEU A 102 11.99 -0.78 6.83
N PHE A 103 11.47 -0.59 8.04
CA PHE A 103 10.11 -0.11 8.27
C PHE A 103 9.92 1.32 7.75
N ALA A 104 10.84 2.24 8.09
CA ALA A 104 10.84 3.61 7.60
C ALA A 104 10.89 3.67 6.06
N LEU A 105 11.76 2.86 5.45
CA LEU A 105 11.87 2.76 4.00
C LEU A 105 10.54 2.35 3.36
N ASN A 106 9.86 1.37 3.94
CA ASN A 106 8.54 0.96 3.47
C ASN A 106 7.51 2.07 3.54
N ILE A 107 7.52 2.88 4.59
CA ILE A 107 6.57 3.98 4.73
C ILE A 107 6.85 5.06 3.69
N VAL A 108 8.11 5.50 3.57
CA VAL A 108 8.50 6.53 2.62
C VAL A 108 8.20 6.11 1.18
N VAL A 109 8.54 4.87 0.80
CA VAL A 109 8.26 4.35 -0.54
C VAL A 109 6.75 4.22 -0.77
N GLY A 110 6.02 3.74 0.24
CA GLY A 110 4.57 3.59 0.17
C GLY A 110 3.85 4.93 -0.04
N ASP A 111 4.18 5.93 0.77
CA ASP A 111 3.62 7.27 0.68
C ASP A 111 4.00 7.95 -0.64
N THR A 112 5.21 7.70 -1.16
CA THR A 112 5.63 8.20 -2.47
C THR A 112 4.76 7.64 -3.58
N ILE A 113 4.39 6.35 -3.54
CA ILE A 113 3.46 5.74 -4.50
C ILE A 113 2.08 6.38 -4.41
N LEU A 114 1.58 6.66 -3.19
CA LEU A 114 0.29 7.32 -2.97
C LEU A 114 0.28 8.76 -3.52
N ALA A 115 1.29 9.55 -3.17
CA ALA A 115 1.49 10.90 -3.68
C ALA A 115 1.56 10.93 -5.22
N TRP A 116 2.33 10.01 -5.80
CA TRP A 116 2.43 9.86 -7.25
C TRP A 116 1.06 9.65 -7.89
N ARG A 117 0.21 8.78 -7.31
CA ARG A 117 -1.14 8.52 -7.81
C ARG A 117 -2.01 9.78 -7.80
N VAL A 118 -2.00 10.50 -6.68
CA VAL A 118 -2.76 11.75 -6.54
C VAL A 118 -2.33 12.76 -7.62
N CYS A 119 -1.02 12.88 -7.86
CA CYS A 119 -0.47 13.78 -8.87
C CYS A 119 -0.89 13.39 -10.30
N VAL A 120 -0.83 12.09 -10.62
CA VAL A 120 -1.25 11.56 -11.93
C VAL A 120 -2.74 11.79 -12.17
N ILE A 121 -3.59 11.58 -11.16
CA ILE A 121 -5.05 11.78 -11.26
C ILE A 121 -5.40 13.26 -11.50
N TRP A 122 -4.69 14.18 -10.84
CA TRP A 122 -4.97 15.61 -10.93
C TRP A 122 -4.31 16.32 -12.11
N LYS A 123 -3.80 15.57 -13.11
CA LYS A 123 -3.11 16.11 -14.29
C LYS A 123 -2.09 17.21 -13.91
N TRP A 124 -1.37 17.02 -12.81
CA TRP A 124 -0.29 17.92 -12.38
C TRP A 124 -0.69 19.38 -12.08
N LYS A 125 -1.88 19.65 -11.52
CA LYS A 125 -2.17 21.00 -10.98
C LYS A 125 -1.11 21.41 -9.95
N ARG A 126 -0.54 22.62 -10.10
CA ARG A 126 0.58 23.13 -9.26
C ARG A 126 0.28 23.05 -7.76
N ALA A 127 -0.91 23.43 -7.32
CA ALA A 127 -1.29 23.40 -5.91
C ALA A 127 -1.18 21.99 -5.31
N VAL A 128 -1.73 20.98 -5.99
CA VAL A 128 -1.69 19.58 -5.52
C VAL A 128 -0.27 19.02 -5.50
N LYS A 129 0.56 19.40 -6.49
CA LYS A 129 1.97 19.03 -6.52
C LYS A 129 2.73 19.61 -5.32
N ILE A 130 2.53 20.89 -5.03
CA ILE A 130 3.21 21.57 -3.93
C ILE A 130 2.79 20.98 -2.59
N THR A 131 1.48 20.78 -2.36
CA THR A 131 1.01 20.20 -1.09
C THR A 131 1.49 18.77 -0.90
N SER A 132 1.38 17.92 -1.94
CA SER A 132 1.87 16.54 -1.87
C SER A 132 3.38 16.46 -1.70
N GLY A 133 4.15 17.34 -2.35
CA GLY A 133 5.60 17.40 -2.20
C GLY A 133 6.02 17.85 -0.81
N LEU A 134 5.34 18.86 -0.25
CA LEU A 134 5.59 19.34 1.11
C LEU A 134 5.29 18.26 2.16
N LEU A 135 4.16 17.56 2.02
CA LEU A 135 3.78 16.45 2.89
C LEU A 135 4.80 15.31 2.82
N LEU A 136 5.20 14.88 1.62
CA LEU A 136 6.24 13.86 1.44
C LEU A 136 7.57 14.26 2.07
N PHE A 137 7.97 15.53 1.90
CA PHE A 137 9.20 16.02 2.50
C PHE A 137 9.13 15.97 4.03
N ALA A 138 8.00 16.37 4.62
CA ALA A 138 7.80 16.30 6.07
C ALA A 138 7.83 14.84 6.58
N VAL A 139 7.17 13.91 5.89
CA VAL A 139 7.20 12.47 6.21
C VAL A 139 8.64 11.96 6.16
N PHE A 140 9.36 12.22 5.06
CA PHE A 140 10.75 11.77 4.90
C PHE A 140 11.66 12.32 6.01
N ALA A 141 11.61 13.63 6.26
CA ALA A 141 12.44 14.27 7.28
C ALA A 141 12.19 13.68 8.69
N LEU A 142 10.92 13.43 9.03
CA LEU A 142 10.56 12.91 10.35
C LEU A 142 10.89 11.42 10.51
N TRP A 143 10.83 10.61 9.46
CA TRP A 143 11.31 9.23 9.51
C TRP A 143 12.84 9.13 9.61
N VAL A 144 13.57 10.00 8.90
CA VAL A 144 15.04 10.09 9.06
C VAL A 144 15.39 10.49 10.49
N PHE A 145 14.71 11.50 11.04
CA PHE A 145 14.87 11.92 12.43
C PHE A 145 14.56 10.77 13.42
N ALA A 146 13.48 10.03 13.18
CA ALA A 146 13.08 8.90 14.00
C ALA A 146 14.14 7.78 14.03
N VAL A 147 14.75 7.46 12.89
CA VAL A 147 15.82 6.45 12.80
C VAL A 147 17.09 6.92 13.52
N ILE A 148 17.46 8.20 13.40
CA ILE A 148 18.67 8.75 14.04
C ILE A 148 18.54 8.78 15.57
N ILE A 149 17.38 9.18 16.08
CA ILE A 149 17.16 9.36 17.53
C ILE A 149 16.63 8.08 18.20
N GLY A 150 16.11 7.13 17.42
CA GLY A 150 15.50 5.92 17.93
C GLY A 150 14.11 6.13 18.54
N THR A 151 13.40 7.20 18.15
CA THR A 151 12.03 7.48 18.61
C THR A 151 11.07 7.55 17.43
N THR A 152 10.07 6.68 17.39
CA THR A 152 9.11 6.58 16.29
C THR A 152 7.88 7.47 16.48
N ILE A 153 7.55 7.84 17.72
CA ILE A 153 6.37 8.64 18.09
C ILE A 153 6.19 9.91 17.23
N PRO A 154 7.19 10.80 17.06
CA PRO A 154 6.99 12.05 16.31
C PRO A 154 6.75 11.83 14.81
N SER A 155 7.09 10.65 14.26
CA SER A 155 6.97 10.33 12.83
C SER A 155 5.60 9.74 12.41
N ILE A 156 4.76 9.37 13.39
CA ILE A 156 3.45 8.77 13.14
C ILE A 156 2.42 9.79 12.58
N PRO A 157 2.24 10.98 13.17
CA PRO A 157 1.21 11.93 12.73
C PRO A 157 1.33 12.40 11.25
N PRO A 158 2.53 12.68 10.71
CA PRO A 158 2.69 13.04 9.29
C PRO A 158 2.23 11.94 8.34
N SER A 159 2.56 10.68 8.64
CA SER A 159 2.19 9.51 7.83
C SER A 159 0.66 9.33 7.82
N LEU A 160 0.03 9.56 8.99
CA LEU A 160 -1.42 9.66 9.12
C LEU A 160 -2.01 10.75 8.22
N VAL A 161 -1.50 11.98 8.31
CA VAL A 161 -2.00 13.11 7.51
C VAL A 161 -1.83 12.83 6.02
N MET A 162 -0.71 12.24 5.59
CA MET A 162 -0.48 11.89 4.19
C MET A 162 -1.48 10.82 3.71
N SER A 163 -1.75 9.80 4.53
CA SER A 163 -2.74 8.75 4.20
C SER A 163 -4.16 9.31 4.08
N VAL A 164 -4.57 10.19 5.00
CA VAL A 164 -5.87 10.88 4.97
C VAL A 164 -5.97 11.81 3.77
N TRP A 165 -4.91 12.59 3.51
CA TRP A 165 -4.84 13.49 2.36
C TRP A 165 -4.97 12.72 1.04
N SER A 166 -4.22 11.63 0.88
CA SER A 166 -4.28 10.79 -0.33
C SER A 166 -5.67 10.19 -0.52
N THR A 167 -6.25 9.62 0.54
CA THR A 167 -7.57 8.97 0.48
C THR A 167 -8.66 10.02 0.19
N GLY A 168 -8.61 11.16 0.87
CA GLY A 168 -9.53 12.28 0.66
C GLY A 168 -9.43 12.87 -0.75
N ALA A 169 -8.22 13.05 -1.29
CA ALA A 169 -8.03 13.58 -2.64
C ALA A 169 -8.59 12.64 -3.72
N ILE A 170 -8.45 11.33 -3.53
CA ILE A 170 -9.01 10.31 -4.41
C ILE A 170 -10.54 10.28 -4.30
N ALA A 171 -11.08 10.23 -3.08
CA ALA A 171 -12.52 10.23 -2.81
C ALA A 171 -13.21 11.48 -3.37
N TRP A 172 -12.60 12.66 -3.16
CA TRP A 172 -13.12 13.93 -3.68
C TRP A 172 -13.20 13.91 -5.20
N ARG A 173 -12.18 13.38 -5.88
CA ARG A 173 -12.17 13.30 -7.34
C ARG A 173 -13.22 12.32 -7.85
N ALA A 174 -13.40 11.17 -7.19
CA ALA A 174 -14.44 10.20 -7.51
C ALA A 174 -15.83 10.84 -7.38
N TRP A 175 -16.06 11.60 -6.31
CA TRP A 175 -17.32 12.33 -6.09
C TRP A 175 -17.55 13.42 -7.15
N GLN A 176 -16.51 14.20 -7.49
CA GLN A 176 -16.62 15.23 -8.52
C GLN A 176 -16.97 14.63 -9.89
N HIS A 177 -16.36 13.49 -10.23
CA HIS A 177 -16.66 12.77 -11.47
C HIS A 177 -18.11 12.29 -11.47
N ARG A 178 -18.55 11.65 -10.38
CA ARG A 178 -19.93 11.20 -10.21
C ARG A 178 -20.94 12.34 -10.39
N ARG A 179 -20.66 13.52 -9.82
CA ARG A 179 -21.55 14.68 -9.91
C ARG A 179 -21.65 15.29 -11.30
N LEU A 180 -20.55 15.26 -12.08
CA LEU A 180 -20.55 15.79 -13.46
C LEU A 180 -21.23 14.81 -14.42
N PHE A 181 -21.01 13.51 -14.26
CA PHE A 181 -21.61 12.49 -15.12
C PHE A 181 -23.08 12.20 -14.79
N SER A 182 -23.51 12.34 -13.52
CA SER A 182 -24.93 12.20 -13.17
C SER A 182 -25.81 13.25 -13.87
N ALA A 183 -25.25 14.37 -14.29
CA ALA A 183 -25.98 15.41 -15.02
C ALA A 183 -26.10 15.14 -16.54
N GLN A 184 -25.20 14.33 -17.12
CA GLN A 184 -25.13 14.09 -18.57
C GLN A 184 -25.49 12.65 -18.99
N VAL A 185 -25.48 11.69 -18.07
CA VAL A 185 -25.44 10.26 -18.41
C VAL A 185 -26.51 9.43 -17.67
N ALA A 186 -27.78 9.70 -17.98
CA ALA A 186 -28.81 8.66 -17.87
C ALA A 186 -28.66 7.59 -18.98
N ARG A 187 -27.83 7.84 -20.02
CA ARG A 187 -27.81 7.08 -21.28
C ARG A 187 -26.62 6.10 -21.46
N ILE A 188 -25.50 6.26 -20.76
CA ILE A 188 -24.29 5.42 -20.89
C ILE A 188 -23.97 4.78 -19.54
N ARG A 189 -24.86 3.88 -19.10
CA ARG A 189 -24.92 3.35 -17.73
C ARG A 189 -23.87 2.27 -17.43
N SER A 190 -23.28 1.62 -18.43
CA SER A 190 -22.41 0.45 -18.22
C SER A 190 -20.95 0.78 -17.87
N ALA A 191 -20.34 1.81 -18.47
CA ALA A 191 -18.91 2.12 -18.26
C ALA A 191 -18.63 2.85 -16.93
N GLY A 192 -19.58 3.66 -16.43
CA GLY A 192 -19.44 4.38 -15.17
C GLY A 192 -19.41 3.46 -13.94
N GLN A 193 -20.13 2.34 -14.01
CA GLN A 193 -20.36 1.45 -12.86
C GLN A 193 -19.07 0.72 -12.44
N THR A 194 -18.23 0.29 -13.40
CA THR A 194 -16.95 -0.36 -13.08
C THR A 194 -15.96 0.59 -12.41
N PHE A 195 -15.99 1.88 -12.73
CA PHE A 195 -15.12 2.86 -12.07
C PHE A 195 -15.52 3.12 -10.62
N GLU A 196 -16.82 3.19 -10.36
CA GLU A 196 -17.34 3.43 -9.02
C GLU A 196 -16.91 2.33 -8.04
N ASP A 197 -16.98 1.06 -8.46
CA ASP A 197 -16.56 -0.07 -7.63
C ASP A 197 -15.07 -0.01 -7.25
N ILE A 198 -14.20 0.46 -8.15
CA ILE A 198 -12.76 0.55 -7.91
C ILE A 198 -12.43 1.69 -6.97
N PHE A 199 -13.03 2.85 -7.19
CA PHE A 199 -12.85 3.98 -6.29
C PHE A 199 -13.40 3.66 -4.90
N ALA A 200 -14.51 2.94 -4.82
CA ALA A 200 -15.04 2.43 -3.57
C ALA A 200 -14.04 1.49 -2.88
N ALA A 201 -13.49 0.50 -3.60
CA ALA A 201 -12.49 -0.41 -3.05
C ALA A 201 -11.20 0.31 -2.60
N LEU A 202 -10.72 1.30 -3.36
CA LEU A 202 -9.56 2.12 -2.98
C LEU A 202 -9.84 2.95 -1.71
N VAL A 203 -11.03 3.53 -1.60
CA VAL A 203 -11.45 4.30 -0.43
C VAL A 203 -11.61 3.40 0.79
N GLU A 204 -12.16 2.20 0.62
CA GLU A 204 -12.31 1.20 1.68
C GLU A 204 -10.94 0.72 2.20
N LEU A 205 -10.01 0.40 1.30
CA LEU A 205 -8.64 0.04 1.66
C LEU A 205 -7.89 1.21 2.33
N GLY A 206 -8.07 2.43 1.83
CA GLY A 206 -7.49 3.64 2.43
C GLY A 206 -8.04 3.92 3.83
N ALA A 207 -9.35 3.77 4.02
CA ALA A 207 -10.00 3.91 5.32
C ALA A 207 -9.47 2.87 6.32
N GLY A 208 -9.38 1.60 5.91
CA GLY A 208 -8.80 0.54 6.74
C GLY A 208 -7.36 0.85 7.15
N TYR A 209 -6.53 1.32 6.22
CA TYR A 209 -5.15 1.73 6.50
C TYR A 209 -5.07 2.92 7.47
N THR A 210 -5.93 3.93 7.29
CA THR A 210 -5.99 5.07 8.23
C THR A 210 -6.43 4.64 9.63
N ALA A 211 -7.37 3.69 9.74
CA ALA A 211 -7.81 3.15 11.02
C ALA A 211 -6.69 2.37 11.73
N LEU A 212 -5.89 1.59 10.98
CA LEU A 212 -4.72 0.90 11.51
C LEU A 212 -3.69 1.87 12.09
N TRP A 213 -3.39 2.97 11.38
CA TRP A 213 -2.49 3.99 11.90
C TRP A 213 -3.03 4.69 13.15
N ILE A 214 -4.34 4.96 13.22
CA ILE A 214 -4.97 5.54 14.42
C ILE A 214 -4.84 4.57 15.59
N ALA A 215 -5.12 3.28 15.38
CA ALA A 215 -4.96 2.25 16.40
C ALA A 215 -3.51 2.16 16.88
N TYR A 216 -2.54 2.19 15.95
CA TYR A 216 -1.11 2.23 16.27
C TYR A 216 -0.72 3.46 17.10
N LEU A 217 -1.22 4.64 16.72
CA LEU A 217 -0.99 5.87 17.47
C LEU A 217 -1.58 5.79 18.89
N ILE A 218 -2.82 5.30 19.05
CA ILE A 218 -3.47 5.14 20.35
C ILE A 218 -2.70 4.15 21.22
N ALA A 219 -2.35 2.99 20.69
CA ALA A 219 -1.53 2.00 21.41
C ALA A 219 -0.18 2.61 21.82
N SER A 220 0.38 3.49 20.98
CA SER A 220 1.63 4.17 21.28
C SER A 220 1.55 5.10 22.49
N TYR A 221 0.46 5.87 22.59
CA TYR A 221 0.23 6.76 23.73
C TYR A 221 -0.18 6.04 25.00
N LEU A 222 -0.91 4.91 24.87
CA LEU A 222 -1.32 4.10 26.01
C LEU A 222 -0.18 3.24 26.58
N ALA A 223 0.99 3.23 25.95
CA ALA A 223 2.15 2.42 26.35
C ALA A 223 1.84 0.93 26.58
N SER A 224 0.84 0.39 25.85
CA SER A 224 0.48 -1.02 25.93
C SER A 224 1.47 -1.86 25.14
N THR A 225 2.37 -2.53 25.85
CA THR A 225 3.46 -3.33 25.26
C THR A 225 2.93 -4.44 24.36
N ILE A 226 1.89 -5.15 24.82
CA ILE A 226 1.28 -6.26 24.06
C ILE A 226 0.61 -5.71 22.80
N ALA A 227 -0.22 -4.67 22.91
CA ALA A 227 -0.93 -4.13 21.75
C ALA A 227 0.03 -3.54 20.71
N MET A 228 1.11 -2.87 21.14
CA MET A 228 2.16 -2.38 20.26
C MET A 228 2.81 -3.52 19.47
N GLN A 229 3.21 -4.62 20.13
CA GLN A 229 3.87 -5.73 19.47
C GLN A 229 2.99 -6.36 18.36
N TRP A 230 1.71 -6.59 18.66
CA TRP A 230 0.77 -7.10 17.66
C TRP A 230 0.54 -6.11 16.51
N LEU A 231 0.33 -4.83 16.83
CA LEU A 231 0.11 -3.81 15.81
C LEU A 231 1.36 -3.57 14.96
N GLU A 232 2.56 -3.68 15.52
CA GLU A 232 3.81 -3.56 14.79
C GLU A 232 3.96 -4.68 13.74
N ILE A 233 3.66 -5.93 14.11
CA ILE A 233 3.64 -7.06 13.17
C ILE A 233 2.64 -6.81 12.04
N VAL A 234 1.42 -6.38 12.38
CA VAL A 234 0.38 -6.09 11.39
C VAL A 234 0.80 -4.93 10.48
N MET A 235 1.36 -3.86 11.03
CA MET A 235 1.80 -2.67 10.31
C MET A 235 2.98 -2.96 9.39
N ALA A 236 3.95 -3.80 9.81
CA ALA A 236 5.10 -4.20 9.01
C ALA A 236 4.68 -4.81 7.66
N VAL A 237 3.52 -5.49 7.62
CA VAL A 237 2.93 -6.06 6.40
C VAL A 237 1.90 -5.13 5.76
N ALA A 238 1.09 -4.41 6.54
CA ALA A 238 0.04 -3.55 6.01
C ALA A 238 0.59 -2.35 5.23
N VAL A 239 1.66 -1.72 5.71
CA VAL A 239 2.33 -0.57 5.07
C VAL A 239 2.69 -0.85 3.61
N PRO A 240 3.39 -1.95 3.27
CA PRO A 240 3.71 -2.28 1.88
C PRO A 240 2.56 -2.95 1.10
N LEU A 241 1.63 -3.59 1.79
CA LEU A 241 0.47 -4.25 1.18
C LEU A 241 -0.52 -3.24 0.58
N TYR A 242 -0.75 -2.11 1.24
CA TYR A 242 -1.71 -1.12 0.75
C TYR A 242 -1.30 -0.48 -0.60
N PRO A 243 -0.09 0.07 -0.78
CA PRO A 243 0.35 0.64 -2.05
C PRO A 243 0.42 -0.40 -3.18
N THR A 244 0.83 -1.64 -2.87
CA THR A 244 0.91 -2.73 -3.86
C THR A 244 -0.48 -3.16 -4.35
N LEU A 245 -1.48 -3.25 -3.46
CA LEU A 245 -2.88 -3.45 -3.83
C LEU A 245 -3.40 -2.31 -4.70
N ALA A 246 -3.12 -1.07 -4.30
CA ALA A 246 -3.50 0.09 -5.10
C ALA A 246 -2.89 0.01 -6.52
N VAL A 247 -1.64 -0.44 -6.66
CA VAL A 247 -0.95 -0.69 -7.94
C VAL A 247 -1.60 -1.81 -8.73
N ALA A 248 -1.88 -2.94 -8.12
CA ALA A 248 -2.56 -4.06 -8.77
C ALA A 248 -3.94 -3.64 -9.30
N LEU A 249 -4.74 -2.93 -8.49
CA LEU A 249 -6.06 -2.44 -8.89
C LEU A 249 -5.95 -1.50 -10.09
N VAL A 250 -5.09 -0.49 -10.04
CA VAL A 250 -4.94 0.47 -11.16
C VAL A 250 -4.42 -0.22 -12.43
N ALA A 251 -3.50 -1.19 -12.32
CA ALA A 251 -3.00 -1.94 -13.46
C ALA A 251 -4.09 -2.81 -14.11
N ARG A 252 -4.91 -3.48 -13.29
CA ARG A 252 -6.01 -4.34 -13.78
C ARG A 252 -7.05 -3.57 -14.59
N HIS A 253 -7.34 -2.33 -14.24
CA HIS A 253 -8.44 -1.57 -14.86
C HIS A 253 -8.02 -0.67 -16.03
N ARG A 254 -6.73 -0.54 -16.31
CA ARG A 254 -6.27 0.08 -17.55
C ARG A 254 -6.56 -0.79 -18.79
N THR A 255 -6.68 -2.10 -18.63
CA THR A 255 -6.92 -3.02 -19.75
C THR A 255 -8.35 -2.99 -20.30
N PRO A 256 -9.44 -3.05 -19.49
CA PRO A 256 -10.80 -3.08 -20.02
C PRO A 256 -11.21 -1.75 -20.64
N LEU A 257 -10.61 -0.64 -20.17
CA LEU A 257 -10.91 0.68 -20.69
C LEU A 257 -10.36 0.91 -22.10
N ALA A 258 -9.16 0.40 -22.36
CA ALA A 258 -8.57 0.44 -23.69
C ALA A 258 -9.46 -0.34 -24.67
N ASP A 259 -9.89 -1.55 -24.27
CA ASP A 259 -10.75 -2.41 -25.10
C ASP A 259 -12.12 -1.76 -25.37
N GLN A 260 -12.76 -1.15 -24.37
CA GLN A 260 -14.04 -0.46 -24.55
C GLN A 260 -13.93 0.76 -25.46
N LEU A 261 -12.89 1.59 -25.30
CA LEU A 261 -12.65 2.74 -26.17
C LEU A 261 -12.40 2.30 -27.61
N THR A 262 -11.60 1.25 -27.83
CA THR A 262 -11.39 0.70 -29.18
C THR A 262 -12.67 0.12 -29.78
N SER A 263 -13.57 -0.44 -28.97
CA SER A 263 -14.85 -0.98 -29.46
C SER A 263 -15.84 0.12 -29.89
N ILE A 264 -15.86 1.25 -29.17
CA ILE A 264 -16.72 2.40 -29.51
C ILE A 264 -16.19 3.12 -30.74
N GLU A 265 -14.88 3.30 -30.85
CA GLU A 265 -14.24 3.88 -32.06
C GLU A 265 -14.44 2.97 -33.29
N ALA A 266 -14.47 1.65 -33.11
CA ALA A 266 -14.83 0.72 -34.18
C ALA A 266 -16.30 0.84 -34.62
N LEU A 267 -17.24 1.09 -33.68
CA LEU A 267 -18.66 1.28 -33.98
C LEU A 267 -18.94 2.61 -34.71
N ASP A 268 -18.28 3.70 -34.32
CA ASP A 268 -18.41 5.02 -34.95
C ASP A 268 -17.88 5.00 -36.39
N ASN A 269 -16.78 4.27 -36.63
CA ASN A 269 -16.23 4.08 -37.97
C ASN A 269 -17.10 3.16 -38.86
N SER A 270 -17.86 2.22 -38.29
CA SER A 270 -18.73 1.35 -39.10
C SER A 270 -20.02 2.04 -39.58
N ASP A 271 -20.58 2.97 -38.82
CA ASP A 271 -21.80 3.69 -39.23
C ASP A 271 -21.51 4.78 -40.29
N THR A 272 -20.27 5.25 -40.39
CA THR A 272 -19.87 6.25 -41.37
C THR A 272 -19.59 5.65 -42.77
N ASP A 273 -19.13 4.41 -42.86
CA ASP A 273 -18.92 3.71 -44.14
C ASP A 273 -20.24 3.29 -44.81
N VAL A 274 -21.28 2.92 -44.05
CA VAL A 274 -22.59 2.55 -44.61
C VAL A 274 -23.33 3.75 -45.20
N ALA A 275 -23.12 4.96 -44.67
CA ALA A 275 -23.75 6.17 -45.18
C ALA A 275 -23.12 6.72 -46.48
N PHE A 276 -21.93 6.24 -46.87
CA PHE A 276 -21.23 6.72 -48.07
C PHE A 276 -21.50 5.87 -49.32
N ASP A 277 -21.94 4.62 -49.16
CA ASP A 277 -22.16 3.69 -50.28
C ASP A 277 -23.55 3.86 -50.93
N ASP A 278 -24.56 4.35 -50.18
CA ASP A 278 -25.93 4.56 -50.69
C ASP A 278 -26.08 5.76 -51.65
N LYS A 279 -25.01 6.52 -51.93
CA LYS A 279 -25.11 7.76 -52.73
C LYS A 279 -24.70 7.61 -54.21
N TRP A 280 -24.27 6.43 -54.67
CA TRP A 280 -23.71 6.28 -56.01
C TRP A 280 -24.53 5.43 -57.00
N ASP A 281 -25.66 4.84 -56.60
CA ASP A 281 -26.38 3.88 -57.47
C ASP A 281 -27.60 4.43 -58.24
N ASP A 282 -27.95 5.72 -58.12
CA ASP A 282 -29.14 6.31 -58.79
C ASP A 282 -28.85 6.93 -60.18
N GLY A 283 -27.86 6.43 -60.91
CA GLY A 283 -27.39 7.07 -62.13
C GLY A 283 -27.03 6.15 -63.28
N ARG A 284 -27.95 5.30 -63.75
CA ARG A 284 -27.92 4.78 -65.13
C ARG A 284 -29.24 4.22 -65.64
#